data_AF-A0A0J9WEU7-F1
#
_entry.id   AF-A0A0J9WEU7-F1
#
_cell.length_a   1.000
_cell.length_b   1.000
_cell.length_c   1.000
_cell.angle_alpha   90.00
_cell.angle_beta   90.00
_cell.angle_gamma   90.00
#
_symmetry.space_group_name_H-M   'P 1'
#
loop_
_entity.id
_entity.type
_entity.pdbx_description
1 polymer ?
#
loop_
_entity_poly.entity_id
_entity_poly.type
_entity_poly.pdbx_seq_one_letter_code
_entity_poly.pdbx_strand_id
1 'polypeptide(L)'
;YNISNQLKGIMETFDKCDKRTDSSINDPKIRELLCKLENIIDVWDTISEILRHGGIINTKFCDFLIYWLYDKLKDINFSVVDVNNLYTKFRKKLNSDATKGKCFNFINEEYYRKYVKAYDKNVIKNKKELYEFLDYYNLIKSKLNSGTKNRDQYCNYIKYIFGVYTEMYNQCNSKGLKIYYKELTLFDDIFKKKNEELQFVEKNCPNRCLNLVFKANNKNLCPSTKEKPKESVQESTKPFKIPKTVLNEDYLKESTYIKSEDFLKDLALYKLYEALYTSYDFDDDTFICKSIQGKASYSRDFRFHCNNLKFILDHWENLHDIFKTHFDQKELCNYLNYWLHEKI
;
A
#
# COMPACT_ATOMS: atom_id res chain seq x y z
N TYR A 1 15.39 11.54 -14.75
CA TYR A 1 14.43 12.55 -14.26
C TYR A 1 13.64 11.90 -13.14
N ASN A 2 13.59 12.48 -11.95
CA ASN A 2 12.98 11.85 -10.78
C ASN A 2 11.74 12.63 -10.36
N ILE A 3 10.57 12.10 -10.70
CA ILE A 3 9.27 12.71 -10.47
C ILE A 3 9.04 12.87 -8.96
N SER A 4 9.37 11.86 -8.16
CA SER A 4 9.19 11.89 -6.70
C SER A 4 9.94 13.04 -6.00
N ASN A 5 11.15 13.41 -6.45
CA ASN A 5 11.88 14.55 -5.86
C ASN A 5 11.25 15.90 -6.22
N GLN A 6 10.75 16.07 -7.45
CA GLN A 6 10.10 17.31 -7.87
C GLN A 6 8.77 17.50 -7.14
N LEU A 7 7.98 16.42 -7.04
CA LEU A 7 6.73 16.43 -6.32
C LEU A 7 6.94 16.74 -4.83
N LYS A 8 8.03 16.25 -4.22
CA LYS A 8 8.37 16.55 -2.83
C LYS A 8 8.58 18.05 -2.58
N GLY A 9 9.35 18.73 -3.42
CA GLY A 9 9.58 20.18 -3.28
C GLY A 9 8.29 21.00 -3.48
N ILE A 10 7.41 20.55 -4.38
CA ILE A 10 6.08 21.16 -4.56
C ILE A 10 5.25 20.98 -3.28
N MET A 11 5.20 19.78 -2.71
CA MET A 11 4.44 19.53 -1.48
C MET A 11 4.92 20.39 -0.31
N GLU A 12 6.23 20.51 -0.10
CA GLU A 12 6.81 21.32 0.99
C GLU A 12 6.43 22.81 0.91
N THR A 13 6.00 23.28 -0.27
CA THR A 13 5.51 24.66 -0.45
C THR A 13 4.08 24.84 0.04
N PHE A 14 3.25 23.79 -0.09
CA PHE A 14 1.80 23.86 0.11
C PHE A 14 1.29 23.10 1.34
N ASP A 15 2.16 22.34 2.02
CA ASP A 15 1.81 21.51 3.19
C ASP A 15 1.89 22.27 4.53
N LYS A 16 1.87 23.61 4.52
CA LYS A 16 1.83 24.39 5.76
C LYS A 16 0.48 24.24 6.43
N CYS A 17 0.46 23.82 7.70
CA CYS A 17 -0.77 23.69 8.47
C CYS A 17 -0.83 24.72 9.60
N ASP A 18 -1.78 25.62 9.53
CA ASP A 18 -2.21 26.44 10.67
C ASP A 18 -3.25 25.62 11.45
N LYS A 19 -2.84 25.06 12.59
CA LYS A 19 -3.56 24.06 13.41
C LYS A 19 -5.10 24.16 13.32
N ARG A 20 -5.74 23.16 12.71
CA ARG A 20 -7.18 22.91 12.86
C ARG A 20 -7.43 21.90 13.97
N THR A 21 -8.37 22.21 14.86
CA THR A 21 -8.82 21.37 15.98
C THR A 21 -9.86 20.35 15.50
N ASP A 22 -9.45 19.34 14.73
CA ASP A 22 -10.36 18.23 14.44
C ASP A 22 -10.48 17.33 15.69
N SER A 23 -11.60 17.43 16.40
CA SER A 23 -11.83 16.70 17.65
C SER A 23 -11.99 15.18 17.47
N SER A 24 -12.16 14.69 16.23
CA SER A 24 -12.28 13.25 15.96
C SER A 24 -10.94 12.52 15.83
N ILE A 25 -9.83 13.26 15.78
CA ILE A 25 -8.48 12.69 15.79
C ILE A 25 -7.79 13.18 17.06
N ASN A 26 -7.39 12.24 17.91
CA ASN A 26 -6.77 12.53 19.19
C ASN A 26 -5.29 12.88 19.03
N ASP A 27 -4.59 12.13 18.17
CA ASP A 27 -3.16 12.31 17.95
C ASP A 27 -2.86 13.64 17.22
N PRO A 28 -2.05 14.54 17.81
CA PRO A 28 -1.75 15.84 17.21
C PRO A 28 -0.95 15.74 15.92
N LYS A 29 -0.09 14.73 15.75
CA LYS A 29 0.70 14.52 14.52
C LYS A 29 -0.20 14.02 13.39
N ILE A 30 -1.18 13.16 13.69
CA ILE A 30 -2.16 12.71 12.70
C ILE A 30 -3.10 13.85 12.29
N ARG A 31 -3.51 14.72 13.24
CA ARG A 31 -4.25 15.95 12.92
C ARG A 31 -3.47 16.88 12.02
N GLU A 32 -2.21 17.13 12.35
CA GLU A 32 -1.32 17.94 11.53
C GLU A 32 -1.23 17.35 10.12
N LEU A 33 -0.99 16.04 10.00
CA LEU A 33 -0.91 15.35 8.72
C LEU A 33 -2.18 15.48 7.88
N LEU A 34 -3.37 15.32 8.48
CA LEU A 34 -4.64 15.54 7.78
C LEU A 34 -4.77 16.97 7.25
N CYS A 35 -4.47 17.96 8.09
CA CYS A 35 -4.50 19.37 7.70
C CYS A 35 -3.55 19.68 6.54
N LYS A 36 -2.35 19.10 6.54
CA LYS A 36 -1.42 19.19 5.40
C LYS A 36 -2.02 18.65 4.11
N LEU A 37 -2.64 17.47 4.18
CA LEU A 37 -3.33 16.87 3.04
C LEU A 37 -4.46 17.75 2.54
N GLU A 38 -5.30 18.28 3.45
CA GLU A 38 -6.40 19.18 3.07
C GLU A 38 -5.92 20.41 2.31
N ASN A 39 -4.86 21.05 2.80
CA ASN A 39 -4.29 22.24 2.16
C ASN A 39 -3.71 21.93 0.78
N ILE A 40 -3.07 20.77 0.60
CA ILE A 40 -2.61 20.29 -0.72
C ILE A 40 -3.79 20.11 -1.67
N ILE A 41 -4.91 19.55 -1.19
CA ILE A 41 -6.12 19.37 -2.01
C ILE A 41 -6.75 20.73 -2.36
N ASP A 42 -6.73 21.71 -1.46
CA ASP A 42 -7.32 23.03 -1.69
C ASP A 42 -6.61 23.83 -2.81
N VAL A 43 -5.32 23.55 -3.04
CA VAL A 43 -4.53 24.16 -4.14
C VAL A 43 -4.28 23.21 -5.30
N TRP A 44 -5.12 22.17 -5.44
CA TRP A 44 -4.94 21.11 -6.43
C TRP A 44 -4.74 21.63 -7.85
N ASP A 45 -5.54 22.61 -8.28
CA ASP A 45 -5.47 23.14 -9.64
C ASP A 45 -4.13 23.82 -9.94
N THR A 46 -3.62 24.60 -8.98
CA THR A 46 -2.29 25.20 -9.08
C THR A 46 -1.21 24.12 -9.19
N ILE A 47 -1.29 23.07 -8.36
CA ILE A 47 -0.34 21.95 -8.44
C ILE A 47 -0.46 21.27 -9.82
N SER A 48 -1.67 20.92 -10.26
CA SER A 48 -1.92 20.31 -11.56
C SER A 48 -1.35 21.12 -12.72
N GLU A 49 -1.44 22.45 -12.69
CA GLU A 49 -0.83 23.31 -13.70
C GLU A 49 0.70 23.26 -13.68
N ILE A 50 1.32 23.34 -12.50
CA ILE A 50 2.78 23.20 -12.34
C ILE A 50 3.24 21.84 -12.89
N LEU A 51 2.52 20.77 -12.54
CA LEU A 51 2.83 19.40 -12.98
C LEU A 51 2.68 19.24 -14.48
N ARG A 52 1.64 19.82 -15.08
CA ARG A 52 1.43 19.78 -16.54
C ARG A 52 2.57 20.48 -17.28
N HIS A 53 3.04 21.63 -16.81
CA HIS A 53 4.22 22.29 -17.39
C HIS A 53 5.49 21.42 -17.27
N GLY A 54 5.59 20.61 -16.22
CA GLY A 54 6.66 19.63 -16.02
C GLY A 54 6.45 18.27 -16.72
N GLY A 55 5.40 18.09 -17.52
CA GLY A 55 5.07 16.84 -18.20
C GLY A 55 4.56 15.70 -17.30
N ILE A 56 4.10 16.02 -16.09
CA ILE A 56 3.57 15.05 -15.12
C ILE A 56 2.04 15.03 -15.20
N ILE A 57 1.47 13.85 -15.41
CA ILE A 57 0.01 13.64 -15.44
C ILE A 57 -0.57 13.49 -14.02
N ASN A 58 -1.81 13.94 -13.82
CA ASN A 58 -2.47 13.97 -12.50
C ASN A 58 -2.51 12.62 -11.79
N THR A 59 -2.69 11.51 -12.52
CA THR A 59 -2.73 10.16 -11.93
C THR A 59 -1.44 9.80 -11.20
N LYS A 60 -0.27 10.25 -11.69
CA LYS A 60 1.02 10.05 -11.01
C LYS A 60 1.13 10.87 -9.74
N PHE A 61 0.55 12.06 -9.70
CA PHE A 61 0.53 12.88 -8.50
C PHE A 61 -0.34 12.26 -7.40
N CYS A 62 -1.46 11.67 -7.77
CA CYS A 62 -2.33 10.97 -6.84
C CYS A 62 -1.65 9.74 -6.26
N ASP A 63 -1.00 8.95 -7.11
CA ASP A 63 -0.19 7.83 -6.65
C ASP A 63 0.86 8.31 -5.64
N PHE A 64 1.61 9.35 -5.98
CA PHE A 64 2.62 9.94 -5.11
C PHE A 64 2.03 10.45 -3.78
N LEU A 65 0.87 11.11 -3.77
CA LEU A 65 0.24 11.62 -2.56
C LEU A 65 -0.10 10.49 -1.57
N ILE A 66 -0.53 9.33 -2.07
CA ILE A 66 -0.77 8.15 -1.23
C ILE A 66 0.52 7.59 -0.63
N TYR A 67 1.59 7.47 -1.43
CA TYR A 67 2.88 7.00 -0.91
C TYR A 67 3.58 8.01 0.00
N TRP A 68 3.34 9.31 -0.20
CA TRP A 68 3.76 10.36 0.72
C TRP A 68 3.03 10.23 2.05
N LEU A 69 1.72 9.98 2.05
CA LEU A 69 0.97 9.70 3.27
C LEU A 69 1.57 8.48 4.01
N TYR A 70 1.88 7.40 3.29
CA TYR A 70 2.57 6.25 3.87
C TYR A 70 3.95 6.60 4.47
N ASP A 71 4.73 7.46 3.80
CA ASP A 71 6.01 7.98 4.33
C ASP A 71 5.83 8.72 5.66
N LYS A 72 4.76 9.50 5.80
CA LYS A 72 4.50 10.23 7.04
C LYS A 72 4.00 9.30 8.14
N LEU A 73 3.13 8.35 7.81
CA LEU A 73 2.56 7.43 8.79
C LEU A 73 3.61 6.48 9.39
N LYS A 74 4.60 6.00 8.61
CA LYS A 74 5.63 5.08 9.15
C LYS A 74 6.42 5.67 10.33
N ASP A 75 6.57 6.99 10.38
CA ASP A 75 7.36 7.71 11.39
C ASP A 75 6.51 8.15 12.60
N ILE A 76 5.19 7.91 12.55
CA ILE A 76 4.25 8.24 13.62
C ILE A 76 3.86 6.96 14.36
N ASN A 77 3.76 7.04 15.69
CA ASN A 77 3.07 6.01 16.44
C ASN A 77 1.61 6.43 16.55
N PHE A 78 0.71 5.66 15.95
CA PHE A 78 -0.67 6.05 15.76
C PHE A 78 -1.63 4.97 16.24
N SER A 79 -2.84 5.37 16.64
CA SER A 79 -3.94 4.45 16.85
C SER A 79 -4.62 4.10 15.51
N VAL A 80 -5.18 2.89 15.42
CA VAL A 80 -5.96 2.47 14.24
C VAL A 80 -7.14 3.41 14.00
N VAL A 81 -7.77 3.89 15.09
CA VAL A 81 -8.90 4.81 15.05
C VAL A 81 -8.50 6.16 14.43
N ASP A 82 -7.40 6.76 14.89
CA ASP A 82 -6.93 8.05 14.36
C ASP A 82 -6.57 7.96 12.87
N VAL A 83 -5.89 6.88 12.46
CA VAL A 83 -5.53 6.67 11.06
C VAL A 83 -6.74 6.35 10.19
N ASN A 84 -7.72 5.60 10.71
CA ASN A 84 -8.98 5.40 9.98
C ASN A 84 -9.71 6.73 9.77
N ASN A 85 -9.78 7.57 10.80
CA ASN A 85 -10.38 8.90 10.70
C ASN A 85 -9.64 9.79 9.70
N LEU A 86 -8.30 9.75 9.69
CA LEU A 86 -7.48 10.41 8.68
C LEU A 86 -7.83 9.92 7.27
N TYR A 87 -7.85 8.61 7.02
CA TYR A 87 -8.16 8.08 5.69
C TYR A 87 -9.58 8.44 5.26
N THR A 88 -10.56 8.32 6.16
CA THR A 88 -11.96 8.64 5.84
C THR A 88 -12.13 10.11 5.48
N LYS A 89 -11.52 11.04 6.23
CA LYS A 89 -11.60 12.47 5.92
C LYS A 89 -10.81 12.84 4.67
N PHE A 90 -9.62 12.29 4.53
CA PHE A 90 -8.80 12.50 3.34
C PHE A 90 -9.52 12.01 2.08
N ARG A 91 -10.19 10.86 2.13
CA ARG A 91 -11.07 10.37 1.06
C ARG A 91 -12.19 11.37 0.75
N LYS A 92 -12.91 11.87 1.76
CA LYS A 92 -13.99 12.86 1.55
C LYS A 92 -13.46 14.11 0.85
N LYS A 93 -12.27 14.59 1.26
CA LYS A 93 -11.61 15.73 0.64
C LYS A 93 -11.21 15.44 -0.82
N LEU A 94 -10.63 14.27 -1.09
CA LEU A 94 -10.31 13.80 -2.44
C LEU A 94 -11.55 13.64 -3.34
N ASN A 95 -12.73 13.42 -2.77
CA ASN A 95 -14.00 13.30 -3.48
C ASN A 95 -14.71 14.64 -3.71
N SER A 96 -14.18 15.74 -3.19
CA SER A 96 -14.78 17.07 -3.35
C SER A 96 -14.78 17.53 -4.82
N ASP A 97 -15.64 18.49 -5.16
CA ASP A 97 -15.73 19.02 -6.53
C ASP A 97 -14.39 19.59 -7.04
N ALA A 98 -13.51 20.03 -6.13
CA ALA A 98 -12.16 20.49 -6.46
C ALA A 98 -11.27 19.38 -7.06
N THR A 99 -11.52 18.10 -6.75
CA THR A 99 -10.69 16.96 -7.15
C THR A 99 -11.44 15.82 -7.84
N LYS A 100 -12.75 15.95 -7.97
CA LYS A 100 -13.64 14.96 -8.58
C LYS A 100 -13.14 14.57 -9.97
N GLY A 101 -12.82 13.29 -10.15
CA GLY A 101 -12.30 12.74 -11.41
C GLY A 101 -10.86 13.10 -11.76
N LYS A 102 -10.14 13.88 -10.94
CA LYS A 102 -8.74 14.26 -11.18
C LYS A 102 -7.74 13.20 -10.71
N CYS A 103 -8.07 12.48 -9.63
CA CYS A 103 -7.23 11.41 -9.11
C CYS A 103 -7.64 10.00 -9.53
N PHE A 104 -8.81 9.60 -9.07
CA PHE A 104 -9.36 8.29 -9.30
C PHE A 104 -10.83 8.46 -9.63
N ASN A 105 -11.38 7.54 -10.41
CA ASN A 105 -12.82 7.41 -10.50
C ASN A 105 -13.27 6.63 -9.26
N PHE A 106 -13.83 7.31 -8.26
CA PHE A 106 -14.20 6.72 -6.97
C PHE A 106 -15.29 5.63 -7.04
N ILE A 107 -15.88 5.44 -8.22
CA ILE A 107 -16.91 4.43 -8.50
C ILE A 107 -16.27 3.14 -9.08
N ASN A 108 -14.97 3.14 -9.42
CA ASN A 108 -14.33 2.00 -10.09
C ASN A 108 -13.43 1.16 -9.14
N GLU A 109 -13.20 -0.09 -9.54
CA GLU A 109 -12.32 -1.04 -8.83
C GLU A 109 -10.86 -0.51 -8.73
N GLU A 110 -10.45 0.33 -9.67
CA GLU A 110 -9.11 0.93 -9.70
C GLU A 110 -8.86 1.82 -8.48
N TYR A 111 -9.85 2.60 -8.02
CA TYR A 111 -9.73 3.39 -6.80
C TYR A 111 -9.37 2.51 -5.59
N TYR A 112 -10.14 1.44 -5.34
CA TYR A 112 -9.93 0.56 -4.19
C TYR A 112 -8.59 -0.20 -4.24
N ARG A 113 -8.08 -0.44 -5.44
CA ARG A 113 -6.74 -1.00 -5.64
C ARG A 113 -5.61 0.01 -5.39
N LYS A 114 -5.87 1.32 -5.58
CA LYS A 114 -4.87 2.38 -5.44
C LYS A 114 -4.89 3.09 -4.08
N TYR A 115 -6.08 3.29 -3.51
CA TYR A 115 -6.31 3.89 -2.20
C TYR A 115 -6.58 2.79 -1.16
N VAL A 116 -5.53 2.10 -0.73
CA VAL A 116 -5.64 1.05 0.29
C VAL A 116 -5.35 1.67 1.66
N LYS A 117 -6.31 1.61 2.57
CA LYS A 117 -6.10 1.98 3.99
C LYS A 117 -5.14 0.96 4.60
N ALA A 118 -3.97 1.40 5.04
CA ALA A 118 -2.96 0.54 5.64
C ALA A 118 -2.71 0.97 7.09
N TYR A 119 -2.83 0.03 8.01
CA TYR A 119 -2.66 0.26 9.45
C TYR A 119 -1.40 -0.41 10.01
N ASP A 120 -0.97 -1.51 9.39
CA ASP A 120 0.24 -2.21 9.75
C ASP A 120 1.47 -1.46 9.20
N LYS A 121 2.44 -1.15 10.08
CA LYS A 121 3.64 -0.39 9.72
C LYS A 121 4.53 -1.12 8.71
N ASN A 122 4.61 -2.45 8.77
CA ASN A 122 5.34 -3.24 7.78
C ASN A 122 4.64 -3.22 6.42
N VAL A 123 3.30 -3.25 6.41
CA VAL A 123 2.52 -3.07 5.16
C VAL A 123 2.80 -1.71 4.53
N ILE A 124 2.73 -0.64 5.33
CA ILE A 124 3.02 0.74 4.90
C ILE A 124 4.45 0.84 4.35
N LYS A 125 5.42 0.29 5.07
CA LYS A 125 6.83 0.26 4.68
C LYS A 125 7.04 -0.47 3.35
N ASN A 126 6.54 -1.71 3.22
CA ASN A 126 6.75 -2.54 2.04
C ASN A 126 6.11 -1.92 0.79
N LYS A 127 4.89 -1.36 0.92
CA LYS A 127 4.23 -0.59 -0.14
C LYS A 127 5.10 0.53 -0.65
N LYS A 128 5.64 1.33 0.27
CA LYS A 128 6.46 2.48 -0.04
C LYS A 128 7.77 2.08 -0.73
N GLU A 129 8.52 1.15 -0.14
CA GLU A 129 9.83 0.75 -0.64
C GLU A 129 9.73 0.14 -2.04
N LEU A 130 8.73 -0.71 -2.30
CA LEU A 130 8.51 -1.29 -3.61
C LEU A 130 8.12 -0.21 -4.64
N TYR A 131 7.18 0.68 -4.29
CA TYR A 131 6.77 1.77 -5.20
C TYR A 131 7.92 2.72 -5.53
N GLU A 132 8.68 3.18 -4.52
CA GLU A 132 9.85 4.04 -4.75
C GLU A 132 10.84 3.33 -5.66
N PHE A 133 11.22 2.08 -5.37
CA PHE A 133 12.11 1.32 -6.26
C PHE A 133 11.66 1.34 -7.72
N LEU A 134 10.37 1.11 -7.98
CA LEU A 134 9.81 1.08 -9.33
C LEU A 134 9.90 2.45 -10.02
N ASP A 135 9.66 3.55 -9.30
CA ASP A 135 9.84 4.92 -9.82
C ASP A 135 11.31 5.24 -10.15
N TYR A 136 12.23 4.77 -9.29
CA TYR A 136 13.67 4.99 -9.45
C TYR A 136 14.37 4.00 -10.39
N TYR A 137 13.70 2.93 -10.81
CA TYR A 137 14.34 1.81 -11.52
C TYR A 137 15.08 2.24 -12.80
N ASN A 138 14.50 3.15 -13.59
CA ASN A 138 15.16 3.66 -14.80
C ASN A 138 16.49 4.38 -14.52
N LEU A 139 16.60 5.07 -13.38
CA LEU A 139 17.84 5.70 -12.96
C LEU A 139 18.87 4.65 -12.51
N ILE A 140 18.43 3.64 -11.75
CA ILE A 140 19.27 2.52 -11.33
C ILE A 140 19.82 1.80 -12.57
N LYS A 141 18.94 1.48 -13.53
CA LYS A 141 19.28 0.87 -14.83
C LYS A 141 20.33 1.67 -15.58
N SER A 142 20.16 2.99 -15.71
CA SER A 142 21.14 3.88 -16.34
C SER A 142 22.51 3.83 -15.66
N LYS A 143 22.55 3.83 -14.31
CA LYS A 143 23.80 3.77 -13.55
C LYS A 143 24.51 2.40 -13.66
N LEU A 144 23.75 1.31 -13.73
CA LEU A 144 24.29 -0.02 -13.98
C LEU A 144 24.92 -0.10 -15.38
N ASN A 145 24.23 0.42 -16.39
CA ASN A 145 24.73 0.49 -17.77
C ASN A 145 26.01 1.30 -17.94
N SER A 146 26.15 2.39 -17.18
CA SER A 146 27.34 3.25 -17.27
C SER A 146 28.57 2.68 -16.56
N GLY A 147 28.54 1.45 -16.06
CA GLY A 147 29.68 0.84 -15.36
C GLY A 147 30.01 1.51 -14.03
N THR A 148 29.00 1.90 -13.24
CA THR A 148 29.20 2.56 -11.94
C THR A 148 30.09 1.76 -10.98
N LYS A 149 30.96 2.45 -10.22
CA LYS A 149 31.78 1.86 -9.14
C LYS A 149 30.94 1.30 -7.99
N ASN A 150 29.69 1.74 -7.84
CA ASN A 150 28.77 1.31 -6.78
C ASN A 150 27.87 0.14 -7.21
N ARG A 151 28.28 -0.63 -8.22
CA ARG A 151 27.46 -1.70 -8.83
C ARG A 151 26.93 -2.69 -7.80
N ASP A 152 27.79 -3.19 -6.91
CA ASP A 152 27.37 -4.15 -5.88
C ASP A 152 26.31 -3.59 -4.93
N GLN A 153 26.39 -2.30 -4.60
CA GLN A 153 25.41 -1.66 -3.75
C GLN A 153 24.03 -1.59 -4.42
N TYR A 154 23.98 -1.22 -5.70
CA TYR A 154 22.73 -1.28 -6.49
C TYR A 154 22.20 -2.71 -6.58
N CYS A 155 23.06 -3.69 -6.82
CA CYS A 155 22.66 -5.09 -6.91
C CYS A 155 22.13 -5.65 -5.58
N ASN A 156 22.72 -5.25 -4.46
CA ASN A 156 22.23 -5.61 -3.12
C ASN A 156 20.88 -4.97 -2.83
N TYR A 157 20.68 -3.71 -3.22
CA TYR A 157 19.39 -3.04 -3.11
C TYR A 157 18.31 -3.71 -3.96
N ILE A 158 18.62 -4.06 -5.22
CA ILE A 158 17.68 -4.76 -6.09
C ILE A 158 17.31 -6.12 -5.49
N LYS A 159 18.29 -6.89 -4.98
CA LYS A 159 18.03 -8.17 -4.28
C LYS A 159 17.11 -7.98 -3.08
N TYR A 160 17.34 -6.94 -2.28
CA TYR A 160 16.47 -6.60 -1.15
C TYR A 160 15.02 -6.36 -1.60
N ILE A 161 14.81 -5.51 -2.62
CA ILE A 161 13.46 -5.19 -3.11
C ILE A 161 12.76 -6.41 -3.71
N PHE A 162 13.49 -7.30 -4.39
CA PHE A 162 12.95 -8.58 -4.87
C PHE A 162 12.49 -9.48 -3.70
N GLY A 163 13.18 -9.41 -2.56
CA GLY A 163 12.74 -10.01 -1.29
C GLY A 163 11.46 -9.39 -0.75
N VAL A 164 11.37 -8.06 -0.72
CA VAL A 164 10.16 -7.32 -0.30
C VAL A 164 8.96 -7.70 -1.17
N TYR A 165 9.13 -7.74 -2.50
CA TYR A 165 8.11 -8.22 -3.43
C TYR A 165 7.66 -9.65 -3.08
N THR A 166 8.60 -10.56 -2.79
CA THR A 166 8.28 -11.95 -2.45
C THR A 166 7.43 -12.03 -1.18
N GLU A 167 7.77 -11.24 -0.17
CA GLU A 167 6.99 -11.15 1.06
C GLU A 167 5.57 -10.64 0.79
N MET A 168 5.45 -9.54 0.03
CA MET A 168 4.16 -8.96 -0.37
C MET A 168 3.31 -9.95 -1.18
N TYR A 169 3.91 -10.63 -2.16
CA TYR A 169 3.26 -11.63 -2.99
C TYR A 169 2.74 -12.80 -2.16
N ASN A 170 3.57 -13.33 -1.26
CA ASN A 170 3.18 -14.41 -0.36
C ASN A 170 2.05 -13.98 0.58
N GLN A 171 2.12 -12.76 1.14
CA GLN A 171 1.05 -12.22 1.98
C GLN A 171 -0.27 -12.06 1.19
N CYS A 172 -0.24 -11.55 -0.04
CA CYS A 172 -1.43 -11.47 -0.90
C CYS A 172 -2.03 -12.85 -1.18
N ASN A 173 -1.20 -13.82 -1.53
CA ASN A 173 -1.66 -15.16 -1.90
C ASN A 173 -2.12 -15.99 -0.70
N SER A 174 -1.46 -15.88 0.46
CA SER A 174 -1.80 -16.68 1.65
C SER A 174 -2.93 -16.06 2.46
N LYS A 175 -3.05 -14.72 2.46
CA LYS A 175 -4.05 -13.98 3.23
C LYS A 175 -5.24 -13.50 2.40
N GLY A 176 -5.22 -13.64 1.07
CA GLY A 176 -6.29 -13.17 0.18
C GLY A 176 -6.44 -11.64 0.15
N LEU A 177 -5.53 -10.91 0.81
CA LEU A 177 -5.58 -9.47 0.95
C LEU A 177 -5.01 -8.82 -0.30
N LYS A 178 -5.84 -8.20 -1.14
CA LYS A 178 -5.41 -7.39 -2.31
C LYS A 178 -4.70 -6.09 -1.91
N ILE A 179 -4.18 -6.00 -0.67
CA ILE A 179 -3.54 -4.79 -0.12
C ILE A 179 -2.36 -4.33 -0.97
N TYR A 180 -1.58 -5.24 -1.58
CA TYR A 180 -0.42 -4.89 -2.40
C TYR A 180 -0.68 -4.93 -3.91
N TYR A 181 -1.95 -4.99 -4.34
CA TYR A 181 -2.30 -5.25 -5.74
C TYR A 181 -1.59 -4.32 -6.72
N LYS A 182 -1.60 -3.01 -6.44
CA LYS A 182 -0.99 -1.99 -7.30
C LYS A 182 0.53 -2.18 -7.41
N GLU A 183 1.21 -2.34 -6.28
CA GLU A 183 2.68 -2.46 -6.28
C GLU A 183 3.14 -3.77 -6.96
N LEU A 184 2.45 -4.87 -6.70
CA LEU A 184 2.73 -6.16 -7.36
C LEU A 184 2.47 -6.10 -8.87
N THR A 185 1.38 -5.46 -9.30
CA THR A 185 1.06 -5.28 -10.72
C THR A 185 2.15 -4.46 -11.43
N LEU A 186 2.57 -3.33 -10.84
CA LEU A 186 3.62 -2.49 -11.40
C LEU A 186 4.96 -3.25 -11.51
N PHE A 187 5.29 -4.04 -10.49
CA PHE A 187 6.51 -4.86 -10.51
C PHE A 187 6.45 -5.93 -11.60
N ASP A 188 5.32 -6.65 -11.71
CA ASP A 188 5.11 -7.68 -12.73
C ASP A 188 5.14 -7.10 -14.15
N ASP A 189 4.62 -5.89 -14.33
CA ASP A 189 4.65 -5.19 -15.62
C ASP A 189 6.08 -4.87 -16.08
N ILE A 190 6.96 -4.51 -15.14
CA ILE A 190 8.37 -4.22 -15.44
C ILE A 190 9.16 -5.52 -15.63
N PHE A 191 9.07 -6.46 -14.69
CA PHE A 191 10.01 -7.60 -14.62
C PHE A 191 9.48 -8.91 -15.19
N LYS A 192 8.16 -9.14 -15.23
CA LYS A 192 7.59 -10.40 -15.75
C LYS A 192 7.12 -10.31 -17.19
N LYS A 193 6.34 -9.29 -17.56
CA LYS A 193 5.61 -9.26 -18.85
C LYS A 193 6.50 -9.41 -20.09
N LYS A 194 7.69 -8.79 -20.09
CA LYS A 194 8.63 -8.85 -21.24
C LYS A 194 9.90 -9.62 -20.96
N ASN A 195 10.18 -9.97 -19.70
CA ASN A 195 11.42 -10.61 -19.22
C ASN A 195 12.74 -9.85 -19.53
N GLU A 196 12.76 -8.88 -20.44
CA GLU A 196 13.94 -8.08 -20.83
C GLU A 196 14.58 -7.37 -19.62
N GLU A 197 13.77 -6.76 -18.76
CA GLU A 197 14.27 -6.07 -17.57
C GLU A 197 14.83 -7.04 -16.53
N LEU A 198 14.21 -8.21 -16.38
CA LEU A 198 14.75 -9.25 -15.50
C LEU A 198 16.11 -9.74 -16.01
N GLN A 199 16.21 -10.06 -17.30
CA GLN A 199 17.48 -10.47 -17.92
C GLN A 199 18.55 -9.37 -17.81
N PHE A 200 18.15 -8.11 -17.99
CA PHE A 200 19.02 -6.96 -17.82
C PHE A 200 19.63 -6.94 -16.41
N VAL A 201 18.79 -7.03 -15.39
CA VAL A 201 19.23 -7.00 -14.00
C VAL A 201 20.08 -8.23 -13.68
N GLU A 202 19.71 -9.42 -14.12
CA GLU A 202 20.50 -10.64 -13.87
C GLU A 202 21.90 -10.58 -14.49
N LYS A 203 22.02 -10.07 -15.72
CA LYS A 203 23.31 -9.84 -16.38
C LYS A 203 24.16 -8.81 -15.62
N ASN A 204 23.54 -7.74 -15.15
CA ASN A 204 24.24 -6.67 -14.44
C ASN A 204 24.44 -6.96 -12.95
N CYS A 205 23.73 -7.92 -12.37
CA CYS A 205 23.80 -8.30 -10.96
C CYS A 205 23.91 -9.82 -10.83
N PRO A 206 25.02 -10.43 -11.29
CA PRO A 206 25.21 -11.87 -11.22
C PRO A 206 25.24 -12.36 -9.76
N ASN A 207 24.96 -13.65 -9.56
CA ASN A 207 25.00 -14.33 -8.26
C ASN A 207 24.02 -13.74 -7.20
N ARG A 208 22.94 -13.08 -7.64
CA ARG A 208 21.88 -12.56 -6.76
C ARG A 208 20.58 -13.37 -6.82
N CYS A 209 20.47 -14.31 -7.75
CA CYS A 209 19.39 -15.30 -7.84
C CYS A 209 17.99 -14.68 -7.84
N LEU A 210 17.83 -13.62 -8.64
CA LEU A 210 16.64 -12.77 -8.69
C LEU A 210 15.45 -13.48 -9.33
N ASN A 211 15.67 -14.32 -10.34
CA ASN A 211 14.62 -15.14 -10.94
C ASN A 211 13.93 -16.12 -9.99
N LEU A 212 14.51 -16.42 -8.82
CA LEU A 212 13.90 -17.33 -7.85
C LEU A 212 12.59 -16.78 -7.28
N VAL A 213 12.44 -15.47 -7.25
CA VAL A 213 11.22 -14.77 -6.82
C VAL A 213 10.00 -15.15 -7.66
N PHE A 214 10.21 -15.60 -8.90
CA PHE A 214 9.14 -16.00 -9.81
C PHE A 214 8.93 -17.51 -9.92
N LYS A 215 9.75 -18.31 -9.25
CA LYS A 215 9.72 -19.77 -9.32
C LYS A 215 9.27 -20.34 -7.98
N ALA A 216 8.04 -20.82 -7.91
CA ALA A 216 7.42 -21.32 -6.67
C ALA A 216 8.19 -22.46 -5.96
N ASN A 217 9.13 -23.17 -6.61
CA ASN A 217 9.69 -24.43 -6.08
C ASN A 217 11.20 -24.66 -6.21
N ASN A 218 12.04 -23.68 -6.55
CA ASN A 218 13.47 -23.98 -6.83
C ASN A 218 14.47 -23.15 -6.01
N LYS A 219 14.56 -23.39 -4.70
CA LYS A 219 15.64 -22.84 -3.85
C LYS A 219 17.04 -23.37 -4.22
N ASN A 220 17.13 -24.47 -4.97
CA ASN A 220 18.39 -25.21 -5.17
C ASN A 220 19.20 -24.82 -6.42
N LEU A 221 18.77 -23.82 -7.19
CA LEU A 221 19.42 -23.45 -8.47
C LEU A 221 20.31 -22.21 -8.41
N CYS A 222 20.52 -21.63 -7.22
CA CYS A 222 21.41 -20.50 -7.04
C CYS A 222 22.87 -20.99 -6.98
N PRO A 223 23.76 -20.68 -7.93
CA PRO A 223 25.16 -21.04 -7.81
C PRO A 223 25.77 -20.21 -6.67
N SER A 224 26.06 -20.85 -5.54
CA SER A 224 27.04 -20.30 -4.59
C SER A 224 28.40 -20.42 -5.26
N THR A 225 28.91 -19.31 -5.79
CA THR A 225 30.30 -19.27 -6.23
C THR A 225 31.19 -19.57 -5.03
N LYS A 226 31.81 -20.76 -5.05
CA LYS A 226 32.92 -21.15 -4.19
C LYS A 226 34.11 -20.25 -4.53
N GLU A 227 34.17 -19.07 -3.95
CA GLU A 227 35.45 -18.42 -3.69
C GLU A 227 35.75 -18.59 -2.21
N LYS A 228 36.91 -19.19 -1.92
CA LYS A 228 37.38 -19.46 -0.56
C LYS A 228 37.37 -18.16 0.25
N PRO A 229 36.82 -18.15 1.48
CA PRO A 229 36.97 -17.00 2.38
C PRO A 229 38.46 -16.85 2.71
N LYS A 230 39.05 -15.70 2.38
CA LYS A 230 40.17 -15.20 3.18
C LYS A 230 39.54 -14.52 4.40
N GLU A 231 39.80 -15.08 5.57
CA GLU A 231 39.41 -14.55 6.87
C GLU A 231 39.88 -13.10 7.04
N SER A 232 38.94 -12.18 7.21
CA SER A 232 38.80 -11.39 8.45
C SER A 232 37.45 -10.67 8.39
N VAL A 233 36.55 -11.15 9.24
CA VAL A 233 35.17 -10.68 9.38
C VAL A 233 35.17 -9.48 10.31
N GLN A 234 34.78 -8.32 9.79
CA GLN A 234 33.86 -7.44 10.52
C GLN A 234 32.66 -7.20 9.61
N GLU A 235 31.62 -7.98 9.88
CA GLU A 235 30.33 -7.98 9.23
C GLU A 235 29.57 -6.70 9.61
N SER A 236 29.61 -5.69 8.73
CA SER A 236 28.79 -4.50 8.89
C SER A 236 27.47 -4.67 8.16
N THR A 237 26.48 -5.20 8.87
CA THR A 237 25.05 -5.14 8.53
C THR A 237 24.57 -3.69 8.65
N LYS A 238 24.65 -2.91 7.56
CA LYS A 238 23.91 -1.64 7.42
C LYS A 238 23.01 -1.70 6.16
N PRO A 239 21.74 -1.31 6.25
CA PRO A 239 20.86 -1.19 5.09
C PRO A 239 21.36 -0.10 4.14
N PHE A 240 21.41 -0.40 2.84
CA PHE A 240 21.83 0.55 1.82
C PHE A 240 20.83 1.72 1.71
N LYS A 241 21.31 2.94 1.99
CA LYS A 241 20.62 4.21 1.68
C LYS A 241 21.29 4.84 0.46
N ILE A 242 20.47 5.24 -0.52
CA ILE A 242 20.91 6.08 -1.66
C ILE A 242 21.51 7.39 -1.10
N PRO A 243 22.65 7.90 -1.62
CA PRO A 243 23.31 9.06 -1.05
C PRO A 243 22.37 10.28 -1.00
N LYS A 244 21.99 10.70 0.21
CA LYS A 244 21.62 12.07 0.55
C LYS A 244 22.52 12.43 1.72
N THR A 245 23.39 13.40 1.52
CA THR A 245 24.27 13.93 2.55
C THR A 245 23.48 14.28 3.81
N VAL A 246 23.96 13.77 4.95
CA VAL A 246 23.65 14.13 6.36
C VAL A 246 22.34 13.59 6.96
N LEU A 247 22.44 12.54 7.80
CA LEU A 247 22.06 12.50 9.24
C LEU A 247 21.87 11.07 9.80
N ASN A 248 22.80 10.74 10.72
CA ASN A 248 22.78 10.01 12.00
C ASN A 248 22.01 8.70 12.26
N GLU A 249 22.67 7.90 13.10
CA GLU A 249 22.41 6.53 13.57
C GLU A 249 21.42 6.50 14.75
N ASP A 250 20.60 5.45 14.85
CA ASP A 250 20.72 4.43 15.91
C ASP A 250 19.51 3.46 15.97
N TYR A 251 19.81 2.27 16.52
CA TYR A 251 18.94 1.23 17.10
C TYR A 251 18.45 0.06 16.22
N LEU A 252 19.10 -1.08 16.47
CA LEU A 252 18.65 -2.46 16.27
C LEU A 252 18.85 -3.17 17.63
N LYS A 253 17.79 -3.71 18.25
CA LYS A 253 17.80 -4.95 19.06
C LYS A 253 16.39 -5.38 19.52
N GLU A 254 16.07 -6.61 19.15
CA GLU A 254 15.19 -7.67 19.71
C GLU A 254 13.88 -7.34 20.45
N SER A 255 12.81 -8.07 20.07
CA SER A 255 12.21 -9.05 20.99
C SER A 255 11.41 -10.12 20.22
N THR A 256 11.70 -11.37 20.53
CA THR A 256 10.88 -12.56 20.32
C THR A 256 9.56 -12.47 21.08
N TYR A 257 8.43 -12.62 20.39
CA TYR A 257 7.16 -13.02 20.99
C TYR A 257 6.49 -14.02 20.05
N ILE A 258 6.41 -15.29 20.47
CA ILE A 258 5.80 -16.36 19.69
C ILE A 258 4.27 -16.31 19.88
N LYS A 259 3.59 -16.13 18.74
CA LYS A 259 2.42 -16.88 18.25
C LYS A 259 1.36 -17.27 19.30
N SER A 260 0.32 -16.46 19.38
CA SER A 260 -1.03 -16.97 19.67
C SER A 260 -2.08 -16.40 18.69
N GLU A 261 -1.91 -15.20 18.14
CA GLU A 261 -2.81 -14.68 17.10
C GLU A 261 -2.57 -15.26 15.69
N ASP A 262 -1.36 -15.75 15.41
CA ASP A 262 -0.99 -16.19 14.06
C ASP A 262 -1.78 -17.42 13.57
N PHE A 263 -2.19 -18.32 14.47
CA PHE A 263 -2.99 -19.49 14.06
C PHE A 263 -4.45 -19.10 13.76
N LEU A 264 -4.99 -18.10 14.47
CA LEU A 264 -6.35 -17.61 14.24
C LEU A 264 -6.46 -16.91 12.88
N LYS A 265 -5.39 -16.20 12.47
CA LYS A 265 -5.30 -15.53 11.16
C LYS A 265 -5.30 -16.50 9.96
N ASP A 266 -4.98 -17.77 10.19
CA ASP A 266 -5.03 -18.83 9.18
C ASP A 266 -6.40 -19.54 9.11
N LEU A 267 -7.28 -19.32 10.09
CA LEU A 267 -8.64 -19.88 10.06
C LEU A 267 -9.46 -19.21 8.96
N ALA A 268 -10.09 -20.01 8.12
CA ALA A 268 -10.96 -19.53 7.04
C ALA A 268 -12.08 -18.62 7.58
N LEU A 269 -12.55 -18.85 8.80
CA LEU A 269 -13.60 -18.06 9.44
C LEU A 269 -13.11 -16.65 9.80
N TYR A 270 -11.89 -16.55 10.32
CA TYR A 270 -11.27 -15.26 10.58
C TYR A 270 -11.08 -14.46 9.28
N LYS A 271 -10.60 -15.13 8.22
CA LYS A 271 -10.43 -14.52 6.89
C LYS A 271 -11.76 -14.04 6.29
N LEU A 272 -12.85 -14.79 6.51
CA LEU A 272 -14.19 -14.40 6.12
C LEU A 272 -14.64 -13.12 6.85
N TYR A 273 -14.48 -13.05 8.17
CA TYR A 273 -14.86 -11.87 8.94
C TYR A 273 -14.03 -10.62 8.60
N GLU A 274 -12.73 -10.76 8.37
CA GLU A 274 -11.88 -9.67 7.86
C GLU A 274 -12.36 -9.15 6.50
N ALA A 275 -12.74 -10.05 5.59
CA ALA A 275 -13.29 -9.68 4.28
C ALA A 275 -14.63 -8.93 4.43
N LEU A 276 -15.48 -9.35 5.36
CA LEU A 276 -16.73 -8.65 5.68
C LEU A 276 -16.47 -7.26 6.28
N TYR A 277 -15.58 -7.13 7.27
CA TYR A 277 -15.22 -5.82 7.85
C TYR A 277 -14.62 -4.87 6.81
N THR A 278 -13.76 -5.37 5.93
CA THR A 278 -13.18 -4.57 4.82
C THR A 278 -14.24 -4.10 3.84
N SER A 279 -15.20 -4.97 3.53
CA SER A 279 -16.31 -4.66 2.61
C SER A 279 -17.35 -3.74 3.24
N TYR A 280 -17.40 -3.66 4.57
CA TYR A 280 -18.36 -2.87 5.35
C TYR A 280 -17.95 -1.40 5.56
N ASP A 281 -16.79 -0.97 5.07
CA ASP A 281 -16.30 0.41 5.23
C ASP A 281 -16.67 1.30 4.02
N PHE A 282 -17.89 1.12 3.49
CA PHE A 282 -18.43 1.88 2.37
C PHE A 282 -19.17 3.12 2.89
N ASP A 283 -18.42 4.13 3.33
CA ASP A 283 -18.97 5.45 3.69
C ASP A 283 -19.40 6.22 2.42
N ASP A 284 -20.63 5.95 1.97
CA ASP A 284 -21.35 6.71 0.95
C ASP A 284 -22.66 7.22 1.54
N ASP A 285 -22.86 8.54 1.47
CA ASP A 285 -24.08 9.22 1.92
C ASP A 285 -25.25 9.05 0.91
N THR A 286 -25.00 8.46 -0.29
CA THR A 286 -26.06 8.18 -1.26
C THR A 286 -26.90 6.98 -0.83
N PHE A 287 -28.23 7.10 -0.82
CA PHE A 287 -29.10 6.01 -0.41
C PHE A 287 -29.27 4.98 -1.54
N ILE A 288 -28.47 3.90 -1.52
CA ILE A 288 -28.46 2.89 -2.59
C ILE A 288 -29.59 1.86 -2.40
N CYS A 289 -30.09 1.70 -1.18
CA CYS A 289 -31.18 0.79 -0.81
C CYS A 289 -32.59 1.28 -1.21
N LYS A 290 -32.82 1.59 -2.49
CA LYS A 290 -34.12 2.09 -2.99
C LYS A 290 -35.32 1.20 -2.63
N SER A 291 -35.11 -0.11 -2.52
CA SER A 291 -36.15 -1.10 -2.16
C SER A 291 -36.72 -0.95 -0.74
N ILE A 292 -35.99 -0.27 0.17
CA ILE A 292 -36.38 -0.10 1.60
C ILE A 292 -36.76 1.37 1.90
N GLN A 293 -36.63 2.25 0.91
CA GLN A 293 -36.82 3.70 1.00
C GLN A 293 -38.21 4.12 1.51
N GLY A 294 -39.24 3.29 1.28
CA GLY A 294 -40.62 3.60 1.64
C GLY A 294 -41.02 3.36 3.09
N LYS A 295 -40.16 2.74 3.93
CA LYS A 295 -40.54 2.30 5.30
C LYS A 295 -39.53 2.63 6.40
N ALA A 296 -38.34 3.13 6.07
CA ALA A 296 -37.27 3.34 7.05
C ALA A 296 -37.05 4.82 7.39
N SER A 297 -36.71 5.06 8.66
CA SER A 297 -36.23 6.37 9.14
C SER A 297 -35.00 6.81 8.35
N TYR A 298 -34.94 8.09 7.98
CA TYR A 298 -33.85 8.72 7.25
C TYR A 298 -32.55 8.90 8.07
N SER A 299 -32.36 8.16 9.18
CA SER A 299 -31.17 8.32 10.00
C SER A 299 -29.91 7.96 9.21
N ARG A 300 -28.85 8.76 9.39
CA ARG A 300 -27.56 8.55 8.73
C ARG A 300 -27.02 7.15 8.98
N ASP A 301 -27.16 6.66 10.21
CA ASP A 301 -26.71 5.33 10.61
C ASP A 301 -27.43 4.22 9.85
N PHE A 302 -28.76 4.34 9.68
CA PHE A 302 -29.52 3.38 8.88
C PHE A 302 -29.05 3.37 7.41
N ARG A 303 -28.79 4.54 6.82
CA ARG A 303 -28.28 4.62 5.44
C ARG A 303 -26.90 3.98 5.31
N PHE A 304 -26.01 4.28 6.26
CA PHE A 304 -24.67 3.71 6.34
C PHE A 304 -24.72 2.18 6.39
N HIS A 305 -25.45 1.62 7.36
CA HIS A 305 -25.59 0.17 7.49
C HIS A 305 -26.21 -0.45 6.22
N CYS A 306 -27.25 0.17 5.66
CA CYS A 306 -27.91 -0.38 4.47
C CYS A 306 -27.00 -0.40 3.23
N ASN A 307 -26.27 0.68 2.98
CA ASN A 307 -25.34 0.76 1.86
C ASN A 307 -24.22 -0.27 1.98
N ASN A 308 -23.66 -0.43 3.18
CA ASN A 308 -22.61 -1.41 3.44
C ASN A 308 -23.10 -2.86 3.27
N LEU A 309 -24.31 -3.16 3.76
CA LEU A 309 -24.93 -4.48 3.53
C LEU A 309 -25.15 -4.73 2.04
N LYS A 310 -25.72 -3.75 1.34
CA LYS A 310 -25.98 -3.88 -0.09
C LYS A 310 -24.69 -4.16 -0.85
N PHE A 311 -23.61 -3.47 -0.51
CA PHE A 311 -22.30 -3.69 -1.12
C PHE A 311 -21.78 -5.12 -0.90
N ILE A 312 -21.89 -5.64 0.33
CA ILE A 312 -21.51 -7.03 0.64
C ILE A 312 -22.33 -8.02 -0.18
N LEU A 313 -23.64 -7.78 -0.30
CA LEU A 313 -24.56 -8.64 -1.06
C LEU A 313 -24.28 -8.58 -2.57
N ASP A 314 -24.00 -7.40 -3.12
CA ASP A 314 -23.68 -7.22 -4.55
C ASP A 314 -22.35 -7.92 -4.92
N HIS A 315 -21.46 -8.18 -3.94
CA HIS A 315 -20.19 -8.91 -4.12
C HIS A 315 -20.22 -10.31 -3.49
N TRP A 316 -21.40 -10.80 -3.10
CA TRP A 316 -21.53 -12.04 -2.34
C TRP A 316 -21.04 -13.26 -3.10
N GLU A 317 -21.30 -13.33 -4.42
CA GLU A 317 -20.83 -14.44 -5.25
C GLU A 317 -19.29 -14.53 -5.26
N ASN A 318 -18.60 -13.40 -5.24
CA ASN A 318 -17.14 -13.37 -5.16
C ASN A 318 -16.62 -13.85 -3.80
N LEU A 319 -17.27 -13.42 -2.69
CA LEU A 319 -16.93 -13.91 -1.35
C LEU A 319 -17.20 -15.40 -1.23
N HIS A 320 -18.33 -15.86 -1.73
CA HIS A 320 -18.68 -17.26 -1.80
C HIS A 320 -17.63 -18.05 -2.60
N ASP A 321 -17.22 -17.57 -3.77
CA ASP A 321 -16.20 -18.25 -4.58
C ASP A 321 -14.82 -18.35 -3.91
N ILE A 322 -14.46 -17.37 -3.10
CA ILE A 322 -13.21 -17.38 -2.32
C ILE A 322 -13.27 -18.42 -1.19
N PHE A 323 -14.42 -18.56 -0.54
CA PHE A 323 -14.55 -19.34 0.69
C PHE A 323 -15.29 -20.68 0.54
N LYS A 324 -15.87 -20.98 -0.64
CA LYS A 324 -16.62 -22.23 -0.92
C LYS A 324 -15.82 -23.52 -0.72
N THR A 325 -14.49 -23.42 -0.71
CA THR A 325 -13.59 -24.55 -0.44
C THR A 325 -13.45 -24.85 1.06
N HIS A 326 -13.89 -23.94 1.93
CA HIS A 326 -13.77 -24.03 3.38
C HIS A 326 -15.13 -24.10 4.10
N PHE A 327 -16.17 -23.53 3.49
CA PHE A 327 -17.52 -23.47 4.03
C PHE A 327 -18.53 -23.75 2.94
N ASP A 328 -19.60 -24.44 3.27
CA ASP A 328 -20.73 -24.53 2.36
C ASP A 328 -21.52 -23.20 2.31
N GLN A 329 -22.42 -23.09 1.33
CA GLN A 329 -23.21 -21.88 1.14
C GLN A 329 -24.07 -21.54 2.36
N LYS A 330 -24.57 -22.54 3.09
CA LYS A 330 -25.42 -22.34 4.27
C LYS A 330 -24.59 -21.85 5.45
N GLU A 331 -23.39 -22.38 5.64
CA GLU A 331 -22.42 -21.93 6.65
C GLU A 331 -21.99 -20.48 6.39
N LEU A 332 -21.66 -20.13 5.14
CA LEU A 332 -21.31 -18.76 4.75
C LEU A 332 -22.45 -17.78 5.07
N CYS A 333 -23.68 -18.13 4.73
CA CYS A 333 -24.86 -17.33 5.07
C CYS A 333 -25.04 -17.20 6.59
N ASN A 334 -24.79 -18.27 7.35
CA ASN A 334 -24.87 -18.22 8.82
C ASN A 334 -23.79 -17.30 9.41
N TYR A 335 -22.55 -17.38 8.93
CA TYR A 335 -21.48 -16.49 9.39
C TYR A 335 -21.75 -15.03 9.03
N LEU A 336 -22.26 -14.75 7.82
CA LEU A 336 -22.74 -13.42 7.46
C LEU A 336 -23.81 -12.94 8.44
N ASN A 337 -24.79 -13.78 8.79
CA ASN A 337 -25.83 -13.44 9.76
C ASN A 337 -25.25 -13.18 11.15
N TYR A 338 -24.33 -14.00 11.65
CA TYR A 338 -23.69 -13.80 12.95
C TYR A 338 -22.93 -12.48 13.01
N TRP A 339 -22.17 -12.19 11.95
CA TRP A 339 -21.45 -10.93 11.83
C TRP A 339 -22.39 -9.74 11.69
N LEU A 340 -23.50 -9.89 10.97
CA LEU A 340 -24.51 -8.86 10.82
C LEU A 340 -25.15 -8.49 12.17
N HIS A 341 -25.44 -9.49 13.00
CA HIS A 341 -25.93 -9.31 14.37
C HIS A 341 -24.93 -8.64 15.31
N GLU A 342 -23.62 -8.71 15.02
CA GLU A 342 -22.61 -7.94 15.75
C GLU A 342 -22.61 -6.46 15.33
N LYS A 343 -23.06 -6.15 14.10
CA LYS A 343 -22.98 -4.82 13.49
C LYS A 343 -24.25 -3.97 13.60
N ILE A 344 -25.40 -4.60 13.74
CA ILE A 344 -26.72 -3.98 13.93
C ILE A 344 -27.22 -4.34 15.31
#